data_AF-A0A2V6YQ85-F1
#
_entry.id   AF-A0A2V6YQ85-F1
#
_cell.length_a   1.000
_cell.length_b   1.000
_cell.length_c   1.000
_cell.angle_alpha   90.00
_cell.angle_beta   90.00
_cell.angle_gamma   90.00
#
_symmetry.space_group_name_H-M   'P 1'
#
loop_
_entity.id
_entity.type
_entity.pdbx_description
1 polymer ?
#
loop_
_entity_poly.entity_id
_entity_poly.type
_entity_poly.pdbx_seq_one_letter_code
_entity_poly.pdbx_strand_id
1 'polypeptide(L)'
;MKPRWLPGLLVVPVLLLAGSPESAWGQTKPLPGLEKLSPEERAVAERNLERWRSLSPDERARVLENYRHWKSLSPEERQGARESFRRFKALPPDEKARILHDFQRWNELPAARQQELQKAYERFQQLPPERRERILQRHRQWETMPPDERERVMKNYERWRSMTPEERAQARERWRQMPPEERERLREQWRRATPEERERLRQQHRGAHPPQGQERPR
;
A
#
# COMPACT_ATOMS: atom_id res chain seq x y z
N MET A 1 9.03 5.47 -17.09
CA MET A 1 8.92 6.24 -15.81
C MET A 1 8.76 5.23 -14.68
N LYS A 2 9.67 5.20 -13.69
CA LYS A 2 9.61 4.23 -12.58
C LYS A 2 8.45 4.61 -11.64
N PRO A 3 7.56 3.69 -11.25
CA PRO A 3 6.46 4.01 -10.32
C PRO A 3 7.05 4.41 -8.96
N ARG A 4 6.85 5.67 -8.58
CA ARG A 4 7.28 6.26 -7.30
C ARG A 4 6.25 5.96 -6.23
N TRP A 5 6.16 4.71 -5.80
CA TRP A 5 5.49 4.38 -4.54
C TRP A 5 6.57 4.42 -3.47
N LEU A 6 6.48 5.42 -2.59
CA LEU A 6 7.43 5.80 -1.54
C LEU A 6 8.06 4.56 -0.88
N PRO A 7 9.30 4.17 -1.24
CA PRO A 7 10.03 3.22 -0.43
C PRO A 7 10.44 4.01 0.81
N GLY A 8 9.70 3.85 1.91
CA GLY A 8 10.04 4.42 3.20
C GLY A 8 10.10 5.96 3.20
N LEU A 9 9.00 6.61 3.57
CA LEU A 9 9.14 7.80 4.42
C LEU A 9 9.61 7.34 5.81
N LEU A 10 10.85 6.88 5.88
CA LEU A 10 11.63 6.98 7.08
C LEU A 10 11.91 8.47 7.27
N VAL A 11 10.93 9.21 7.79
CA VAL A 11 11.21 10.48 8.47
C VAL A 11 11.86 10.10 9.79
N VAL A 12 13.10 9.62 9.72
CA VAL A 12 13.96 9.57 10.88
C VAL A 12 14.55 10.98 10.96
N PRO A 13 14.17 11.82 11.93
CA PRO A 13 15.10 12.85 12.35
C PRO A 13 16.30 12.06 12.90
N VAL A 14 17.32 11.85 12.06
CA VAL A 14 18.55 11.19 12.48
C VAL A 14 19.16 12.11 13.53
N LEU A 15 18.97 11.73 14.79
CA LEU A 15 19.74 12.20 15.93
C LEU A 15 21.19 11.76 15.69
N LEU A 16 21.97 12.62 15.03
CA LEU A 16 23.42 12.56 15.11
C LEU A 16 23.84 13.22 16.42
N LEU A 17 23.88 12.42 17.50
CA LEU A 17 24.83 12.63 18.58
C LEU A 17 25.57 11.30 18.78
N ALA A 18 26.88 11.35 18.57
CA ALA A 18 27.77 10.24 18.82
C ALA A 18 27.70 9.81 20.29
N GLY A 19 27.56 8.51 20.55
CA GLY A 19 27.63 7.93 21.89
C GLY A 19 27.16 6.48 21.89
N SER A 20 28.05 5.58 22.30
CA SER A 20 27.80 4.14 22.47
C SER A 20 26.64 3.87 23.46
N PRO A 21 25.82 2.82 23.27
CA PRO A 21 24.59 2.60 24.05
C PRO A 21 24.80 2.01 25.46
N GLU A 22 26.02 1.96 25.97
CA GLU A 22 26.26 1.48 27.32
C GLU A 22 26.39 2.65 28.30
N SER A 23 25.44 2.72 29.24
CA SER A 23 25.37 3.61 30.41
C SER A 23 24.41 4.78 30.26
N ALA A 24 23.19 4.62 30.80
CA ALA A 24 22.51 5.67 31.57
C ALA A 24 21.12 5.21 32.02
N TRP A 25 21.05 4.49 33.13
CA TRP A 25 19.89 4.56 34.02
C TRP A 25 20.40 5.30 35.26
N GLY A 26 19.92 6.53 35.51
CA GLY A 26 20.00 7.15 36.85
C GLY A 26 20.83 8.42 37.09
N GLN A 27 21.39 9.13 36.09
CA GLN A 27 21.98 10.47 36.34
C GLN A 27 21.67 11.48 35.23
N THR A 28 21.06 12.61 35.61
CA THR A 28 20.81 13.78 34.75
C THR A 28 22.08 14.62 34.56
N LYS A 29 23.20 14.01 34.17
CA LYS A 29 24.33 14.80 33.66
C LYS A 29 23.95 15.30 32.26
N PRO A 30 24.15 16.59 31.92
CA PRO A 30 23.97 17.05 30.55
C PRO A 30 24.82 16.16 29.63
N LEU A 31 24.22 15.70 28.52
CA LEU A 31 24.90 14.78 27.61
C LEU A 31 26.22 15.42 27.15
N PRO A 32 27.38 14.76 27.35
CA PRO A 32 28.67 15.29 26.93
C PRO A 32 28.64 15.63 25.42
N GLY A 33 28.93 16.89 25.06
CA GLY A 33 28.98 17.36 23.68
C GLY A 33 27.90 18.36 23.26
N LEU A 34 26.79 18.48 24.01
CA LEU A 34 25.77 19.53 23.77
C LEU A 34 26.33 20.96 23.92
N GLU A 35 27.35 21.13 24.76
CA GLU A 35 28.01 22.42 25.03
C GLU A 35 28.74 23.00 23.81
N LYS A 36 29.02 22.16 22.79
CA LYS A 36 29.72 22.56 21.56
C LYS A 36 28.76 22.97 20.44
N LEU A 37 27.46 22.78 20.64
CA LEU A 37 26.44 23.12 19.66
C LEU A 37 26.06 24.61 19.79
N SER A 38 25.66 25.21 18.67
CA SER A 38 25.01 26.51 18.71
C SER A 38 23.73 26.46 19.54
N PRO A 39 23.23 27.61 20.05
CA PRO A 39 21.97 27.64 20.81
C PRO A 39 20.79 27.00 20.07
N GLU A 40 20.71 27.18 18.75
CA GLU A 40 19.66 26.58 17.91
C GLU A 40 19.79 25.06 17.80
N GLU A 41 21.00 24.56 17.54
CA GLU A 41 21.28 23.12 17.46
C GLU A 41 21.04 22.43 18.80
N ARG A 42 21.42 23.08 19.91
CA ARG A 42 21.16 22.61 21.27
C ARG A 42 19.66 22.51 21.54
N ALA A 43 18.88 23.53 21.19
CA ALA A 43 17.42 23.50 21.36
C ALA A 43 16.75 22.37 20.55
N VAL A 44 17.24 22.09 19.34
CA VAL A 44 16.78 20.95 18.54
C VAL A 44 17.13 19.61 19.21
N ALA A 45 18.36 19.48 19.71
CA ALA A 45 18.83 18.27 20.39
C ALA A 45 18.05 18.01 21.68
N GLU A 46 17.80 19.03 22.50
CA GLU A 46 17.02 18.95 23.73
C GLU A 46 15.57 18.52 23.46
N ARG A 47 14.89 19.14 22.48
CA ARG A 47 13.53 18.75 22.07
C ARG A 47 13.45 17.30 21.60
N ASN A 48 14.42 16.86 20.83
CA ASN A 48 14.46 15.47 20.35
C ASN A 48 14.75 14.48 21.50
N LEU A 49 15.58 14.86 22.47
CA LEU A 49 15.86 14.06 23.66
C LEU A 49 14.62 13.92 24.54
N GLU A 50 13.87 15.01 24.74
CA GLU A 50 12.60 14.98 25.45
C GLU A 50 11.60 14.04 24.77
N ARG A 51 11.48 14.15 23.44
CA ARG A 51 10.66 13.23 22.63
C ARG A 51 11.11 11.78 22.78
N TRP A 52 12.41 11.51 22.74
CA TRP A 52 12.95 10.16 22.95
C TRP A 52 12.59 9.62 24.34
N ARG A 53 12.68 10.47 25.37
CA ARG A 53 12.30 10.13 26.75
C ARG A 53 10.81 9.84 26.88
N SER A 54 9.95 10.50 26.09
CA SER A 54 8.50 10.24 26.11
C SER A 54 8.06 8.98 25.34
N LEU A 55 8.93 8.38 24.52
CA LEU A 55 8.60 7.15 23.79
C LEU A 55 8.49 5.95 24.72
N SER A 56 7.53 5.07 24.45
CA SER A 56 7.42 3.73 25.04
C SER A 56 8.60 2.83 24.65
N PRO A 57 8.86 1.74 25.38
CA PRO A 57 9.94 0.79 25.04
C PRO A 57 9.88 0.28 23.59
N ASP A 58 8.69 -0.04 23.09
CA ASP A 58 8.49 -0.52 21.72
C ASP A 58 8.77 0.56 20.67
N GLU A 59 8.35 1.79 20.91
CA GLU A 59 8.65 2.92 20.02
C GLU A 59 10.15 3.22 19.98
N ARG A 60 10.84 3.16 21.13
CA ARG A 60 12.30 3.30 21.20
C ARG A 60 12.98 2.19 20.41
N ALA A 61 12.53 0.95 20.53
CA ALA A 61 13.08 -0.19 19.78
C ALA A 61 12.96 0.04 18.26
N ARG A 62 11.80 0.49 17.78
CA ARG A 62 11.58 0.83 16.36
C ARG A 62 12.50 1.94 15.87
N VAL A 63 12.68 3.00 16.65
CA VAL A 63 13.60 4.10 16.29
C VAL A 63 15.04 3.61 16.21
N LEU A 64 15.48 2.73 17.11
CA LEU A 64 16.82 2.12 17.05
C LEU A 64 17.00 1.21 15.85
N GLU A 65 15.98 0.41 15.51
CA GLU A 65 15.98 -0.42 14.30
C GLU A 65 16.10 0.43 13.04
N ASN A 66 15.28 1.47 12.92
CA ASN A 66 15.33 2.42 11.82
C ASN A 66 16.71 3.08 11.69
N TYR A 67 17.33 3.43 12.82
CA TYR A 67 18.69 3.98 12.84
C TYR A 67 19.75 2.96 12.39
N ARG A 68 19.65 1.70 12.83
CA ARG A 68 20.54 0.61 12.38
C ARG A 68 20.42 0.42 10.87
N HIS A 69 19.19 0.38 10.35
CA HIS A 69 18.93 0.29 8.92
C HIS A 69 19.52 1.49 8.15
N TRP A 70 19.30 2.71 8.62
CA TRP A 70 19.90 3.91 8.02
C TRP A 70 21.44 3.83 7.96
N LYS A 71 22.07 3.34 9.04
CA LYS A 71 23.52 3.15 9.07
C LYS A 71 24.00 2.06 8.13
N SER A 72 23.19 1.05 7.80
CA SER A 72 23.55 0.03 6.80
C SER A 72 23.40 0.50 5.35
N LEU A 73 22.67 1.60 5.09
CA LEU A 73 22.48 2.10 3.72
C LEU A 73 23.79 2.58 3.09
N SER A 74 23.95 2.33 1.77
CA SER A 74 25.04 2.84 0.94
C SER A 74 24.98 4.38 0.81
N PRO A 75 26.08 5.04 0.39
CA PRO A 75 26.06 6.46 0.09
C PRO A 75 24.97 6.87 -0.91
N GLU A 76 24.77 6.07 -1.97
CA GLU A 76 23.76 6.28 -3.01
C GLU A 76 22.34 6.13 -2.47
N GLU A 77 22.11 5.12 -1.63
CA GLU A 77 20.81 4.89 -0.98
C GLU A 77 20.46 6.05 -0.03
N ARG A 78 21.43 6.51 0.76
CA ARG A 78 21.26 7.70 1.63
C ARG A 78 20.98 8.95 0.81
N GLN A 79 21.61 9.12 -0.34
CA GLN A 79 21.32 10.23 -1.26
C GLN A 79 19.89 10.14 -1.80
N GLY A 80 19.44 8.96 -2.21
CA GLY A 80 18.07 8.72 -2.67
C GLY A 80 17.02 9.03 -1.58
N ALA A 81 17.30 8.65 -0.33
CA ALA A 81 16.44 8.97 0.80
C ALA A 81 16.38 10.49 1.08
N ARG A 82 17.53 11.18 1.03
CA ARG A 82 17.60 12.65 1.17
C ARG A 82 16.80 13.36 0.07
N GLU A 83 16.91 12.89 -1.17
CA GLU A 83 16.14 13.45 -2.28
C GLU A 83 14.64 13.21 -2.11
N SER A 84 14.25 12.00 -1.70
CA SER A 84 12.86 11.65 -1.42
C SER A 84 12.28 12.53 -0.31
N PHE A 85 13.05 12.79 0.76
CA PHE A 85 12.67 13.72 1.82
C PHE A 85 12.51 15.15 1.31
N ARG A 86 13.43 15.64 0.46
CA ARG A 86 13.30 16.98 -0.17
C ARG A 86 12.00 17.09 -0.98
N ARG A 87 11.68 16.07 -1.77
CA ARG A 87 10.43 16.01 -2.55
C ARG A 87 9.21 16.02 -1.63
N PHE A 88 9.19 15.20 -0.58
CA PHE A 88 8.11 15.20 0.41
C PHE A 88 7.93 16.57 1.07
N LYS A 89 9.02 17.24 1.48
CA LYS A 89 8.96 18.59 2.04
C LYS A 89 8.41 19.63 1.07
N ALA A 90 8.56 19.43 -0.23
CA ALA A 90 8.05 20.32 -1.26
C ALA A 90 6.58 20.07 -1.63
N LEU A 91 5.96 18.98 -1.14
CA LEU A 91 4.57 18.68 -1.46
C LEU A 91 3.60 19.72 -0.87
N PRO A 92 2.45 19.96 -1.53
CA PRO A 92 1.34 20.72 -0.97
C PRO A 92 0.90 20.19 0.41
N PRO A 93 0.39 21.05 1.32
CA PRO A 93 0.02 20.64 2.68
C PRO A 93 -1.00 19.50 2.74
N ASP A 94 -1.99 19.51 1.85
CA ASP A 94 -3.02 18.48 1.70
C ASP A 94 -2.44 17.13 1.24
N GLU A 95 -1.52 17.15 0.28
CA GLU A 95 -0.81 15.93 -0.14
C GLU A 95 0.03 15.35 0.98
N LYS A 96 0.74 16.21 1.74
CA LYS A 96 1.49 15.78 2.93
C LYS A 96 0.56 15.15 3.97
N ALA A 97 -0.55 15.80 4.27
CA ALA A 97 -1.52 15.32 5.24
C ALA A 97 -2.05 13.93 4.85
N ARG A 98 -2.37 13.72 3.57
CA ARG A 98 -2.78 12.40 3.06
C ARG A 98 -1.70 11.34 3.28
N ILE A 99 -0.45 11.62 2.91
CA ILE A 99 0.65 10.67 3.07
C ILE A 99 0.89 10.34 4.55
N LEU A 100 0.85 11.33 5.43
CA LEU A 100 1.02 11.13 6.87
C LEU A 100 -0.11 10.29 7.46
N HIS A 101 -1.36 10.54 7.04
CA HIS A 101 -2.51 9.76 7.43
C HIS A 101 -2.41 8.30 6.94
N ASP A 102 -1.98 8.09 5.69
CA ASP A 102 -1.75 6.75 5.14
C ASP A 102 -0.67 5.99 5.92
N PHE A 103 0.40 6.68 6.28
CA PHE A 103 1.47 6.13 7.11
C PHE A 103 1.00 5.78 8.52
N GLN A 104 0.16 6.61 9.14
CA GLN A 104 -0.44 6.32 10.44
C GLN A 104 -1.29 5.04 10.36
N ARG A 105 -2.20 4.95 9.38
CA ARG A 105 -3.02 3.76 9.17
C ARG A 105 -2.17 2.50 8.97
N TRP A 106 -1.07 2.61 8.25
CA TRP A 106 -0.11 1.50 8.10
C TRP A 106 0.48 1.05 9.44
N ASN A 107 0.92 1.99 10.29
CA ASN A 107 1.50 1.67 11.60
C ASN A 107 0.50 1.05 12.57
N GLU A 108 -0.78 1.34 12.40
CA GLU A 108 -1.88 0.75 13.18
C GLU A 108 -2.25 -0.67 12.71
N LEU A 109 -1.78 -1.10 11.53
CA LEU A 109 -2.02 -2.47 11.07
C LEU A 109 -1.31 -3.48 11.98
N PRO A 110 -1.96 -4.62 12.31
CA PRO A 110 -1.29 -5.73 12.97
C PRO A 110 -0.07 -6.21 12.17
N ALA A 111 1.00 -6.62 12.86
CA ALA A 111 2.25 -7.03 12.24
C ALA A 111 2.05 -8.12 11.15
N ALA A 112 1.15 -9.07 11.38
CA ALA A 112 0.83 -10.11 10.40
C ALA A 112 0.23 -9.53 9.10
N ARG A 113 -0.61 -8.50 9.20
CA ARG A 113 -1.18 -7.79 8.05
C ARG A 113 -0.14 -6.96 7.32
N GLN A 114 0.73 -6.25 8.05
CA GLN A 114 1.85 -5.53 7.43
C GLN A 114 2.73 -6.49 6.62
N GLN A 115 3.09 -7.65 7.19
CA GLN A 115 3.89 -8.67 6.50
C GLN A 115 3.18 -9.25 5.27
N GLU A 116 1.87 -9.50 5.34
CA GLU A 116 1.10 -9.97 4.18
C GLU A 116 1.11 -8.96 3.03
N LEU A 117 0.88 -7.68 3.34
CA LEU A 117 0.89 -6.59 2.36
C LEU A 117 2.29 -6.39 1.77
N GLN A 118 3.33 -6.47 2.59
CA GLN A 118 4.71 -6.40 2.15
C GLN A 118 5.03 -7.53 1.14
N LYS A 119 4.68 -8.78 1.46
CA LYS A 119 4.83 -9.92 0.53
C LYS A 119 4.01 -9.74 -0.74
N ALA A 120 2.79 -9.19 -0.64
CA ALA A 120 1.97 -8.89 -1.80
C ALA A 120 2.62 -7.84 -2.71
N TYR A 121 3.22 -6.81 -2.12
CA TYR A 121 3.96 -5.79 -2.84
C TYR A 121 5.21 -6.34 -3.52
N GLU A 122 5.99 -7.17 -2.84
CA GLU A 122 7.17 -7.84 -3.42
C GLU A 122 6.79 -8.70 -4.63
N ARG A 123 5.72 -9.51 -4.51
CA ARG A 123 5.18 -10.26 -5.65
C ARG A 123 4.76 -9.34 -6.79
N PHE A 124 4.13 -8.20 -6.49
CA PHE A 124 3.74 -7.22 -7.50
C PHE A 124 4.96 -6.62 -8.20
N GLN A 125 6.03 -6.28 -7.48
CA GLN A 125 7.25 -5.71 -8.05
C GLN A 125 7.97 -6.68 -8.98
N GLN A 126 7.91 -7.98 -8.68
CA GLN A 126 8.49 -9.06 -9.49
C GLN A 126 7.69 -9.39 -10.76
N LEU A 127 6.46 -8.87 -10.91
CA LEU A 127 5.68 -9.09 -12.12
C LEU A 127 6.34 -8.42 -13.34
N PRO A 128 6.21 -9.03 -14.55
CA PRO A 128 6.58 -8.38 -15.80
C PRO A 128 5.94 -6.98 -15.94
N PRO A 129 6.63 -5.99 -16.52
CA PRO A 129 6.12 -4.63 -16.67
C PRO A 129 4.69 -4.55 -17.22
N GLU A 130 4.38 -5.36 -18.23
CA GLU A 130 3.08 -5.41 -18.92
C GLU A 130 1.98 -5.91 -17.98
N ARG A 131 2.31 -6.88 -17.11
CA ARG A 131 1.37 -7.38 -16.11
C ARG A 131 1.11 -6.36 -15.02
N ARG A 132 2.14 -5.64 -14.56
CA ARG A 132 1.97 -4.54 -13.59
C ARG A 132 1.11 -3.43 -14.17
N GLU A 133 1.37 -3.02 -15.40
CA GLU A 133 0.60 -1.95 -16.06
C GLU A 133 -0.87 -2.34 -16.19
N ARG A 134 -1.17 -3.58 -16.59
CA ARG A 134 -2.55 -4.06 -16.67
C ARG A 134 -3.27 -4.03 -15.30
N ILE A 135 -2.57 -4.37 -14.22
CA ILE A 135 -3.15 -4.28 -12.86
C ILE A 135 -3.43 -2.82 -12.51
N LEU A 136 -2.48 -1.93 -12.74
CA LEU A 136 -2.63 -0.49 -12.47
C LEU A 136 -3.74 0.13 -13.32
N GLN A 137 -3.88 -0.26 -14.58
CA GLN A 137 -4.96 0.20 -15.45
C GLN A 137 -6.34 -0.21 -14.92
N ARG A 138 -6.50 -1.47 -14.49
CA ARG A 138 -7.75 -1.94 -13.87
C ARG A 138 -8.06 -1.21 -12.57
N HIS A 139 -7.03 -0.91 -11.78
CA HIS A 139 -7.18 -0.11 -10.57
C HIS A 139 -7.66 1.32 -10.88
N ARG A 140 -7.04 2.00 -11.86
CA ARG A 140 -7.49 3.34 -12.28
C ARG A 140 -8.93 3.32 -12.79
N GLN A 141 -9.32 2.29 -13.56
CA GLN A 141 -10.70 2.11 -14.00
C GLN A 141 -11.65 1.93 -12.80
N TRP A 142 -11.25 1.14 -11.81
CA TRP A 142 -12.01 0.97 -10.57
C TRP A 142 -12.25 2.28 -9.83
N GLU A 143 -11.20 3.10 -9.67
CA GLU A 143 -11.25 4.39 -8.98
C GLU A 143 -12.13 5.44 -9.69
N THR A 144 -12.40 5.27 -10.99
CA THR A 144 -13.28 6.16 -11.75
C THR A 144 -14.68 5.60 -11.97
N MET A 145 -14.96 4.35 -11.59
CA MET A 145 -16.31 3.78 -11.68
C MET A 145 -17.31 4.54 -10.80
N PRO A 146 -18.55 4.79 -11.27
CA PRO A 146 -19.64 5.27 -10.44
C PRO A 146 -19.91 4.32 -9.25
N PRO A 147 -20.42 4.82 -8.10
CA PRO A 147 -20.67 4.00 -6.91
C PRO A 147 -21.50 2.73 -7.19
N ASP A 148 -22.60 2.85 -7.92
CA ASP A 148 -23.50 1.72 -8.25
C ASP A 148 -22.79 0.66 -9.11
N GLU A 149 -21.87 1.09 -9.98
CA GLU A 149 -21.07 0.19 -10.79
C GLU A 149 -20.01 -0.54 -9.94
N ARG A 150 -19.38 0.15 -8.98
CA ARG A 150 -18.47 -0.52 -8.03
C ARG A 150 -19.22 -1.54 -7.19
N GLU A 151 -20.37 -1.17 -6.64
CA GLU A 151 -21.20 -2.07 -5.83
C GLU A 151 -21.56 -3.33 -6.64
N ARG A 152 -21.96 -3.14 -7.90
CA ARG A 152 -22.23 -4.26 -8.82
C ARG A 152 -21.05 -5.20 -8.98
N VAL A 153 -19.85 -4.67 -9.19
CA VAL A 153 -18.64 -5.49 -9.35
C VAL A 153 -18.28 -6.18 -8.02
N MET A 154 -18.42 -5.50 -6.88
CA MET A 154 -18.19 -6.12 -5.56
C MET A 154 -19.15 -7.29 -5.32
N LYS A 155 -20.46 -7.12 -5.56
CA LYS A 155 -21.45 -8.20 -5.43
C LYS A 155 -21.12 -9.42 -6.32
N ASN A 156 -20.67 -9.16 -7.55
CA ASN A 156 -20.24 -10.22 -8.46
C ASN A 156 -18.97 -10.93 -7.94
N TYR A 157 -18.01 -10.17 -7.41
CA TYR A 157 -16.78 -10.71 -6.82
C TYR A 157 -17.07 -11.57 -5.59
N GLU A 158 -17.92 -11.10 -4.68
CA GLU A 158 -18.35 -11.83 -3.48
C GLU A 158 -19.02 -13.14 -3.83
N ARG A 159 -19.95 -13.12 -4.80
CA ARG A 159 -20.60 -14.34 -5.32
C ARG A 159 -19.59 -15.33 -5.90
N TRP A 160 -18.61 -14.84 -6.66
CA TRP A 160 -17.57 -15.71 -7.20
C TRP A 160 -16.68 -16.28 -6.09
N ARG A 161 -16.35 -15.45 -5.08
CA ARG A 161 -15.55 -15.84 -3.92
C ARG A 161 -16.26 -16.87 -3.05
N SER A 162 -17.59 -16.84 -2.97
CA SER A 162 -18.39 -17.83 -2.22
C SER A 162 -18.58 -19.15 -2.95
N MET A 163 -18.31 -19.25 -4.26
CA MET A 163 -18.41 -20.51 -4.99
C MET A 163 -17.29 -21.49 -4.63
N THR A 164 -17.61 -22.79 -4.63
CA THR A 164 -16.62 -23.87 -4.48
C THR A 164 -15.72 -23.98 -5.72
N PRO A 165 -14.54 -24.64 -5.61
CA PRO A 165 -13.69 -24.90 -6.76
C PRO A 165 -14.42 -25.59 -7.92
N GLU A 166 -15.30 -26.55 -7.62
CA GLU A 166 -16.10 -27.32 -8.56
C GLU A 166 -17.15 -26.45 -9.24
N GLU A 167 -17.89 -25.64 -8.48
CA GLU A 167 -18.88 -24.70 -9.03
C GLU A 167 -18.22 -23.70 -9.98
N ARG A 168 -17.04 -23.18 -9.62
CA ARG A 168 -16.26 -22.31 -10.50
C ARG A 168 -15.77 -23.03 -11.74
N ALA A 169 -15.39 -24.31 -11.63
CA ALA A 169 -14.96 -25.12 -12.78
C ALA A 169 -16.11 -25.34 -13.75
N GLN A 170 -17.28 -25.73 -13.24
CA GLN A 170 -18.50 -25.89 -14.05
C GLN A 170 -18.93 -24.56 -14.68
N ALA A 171 -18.87 -23.44 -13.95
CA ALA A 171 -19.16 -22.12 -14.50
C ALA A 171 -18.25 -21.76 -15.68
N ARG A 172 -16.95 -21.99 -15.54
CA ARG A 172 -15.98 -21.79 -16.63
C ARG A 172 -16.24 -22.71 -17.81
N GLU A 173 -16.60 -23.96 -17.54
CA GLU A 173 -16.81 -24.95 -18.59
C GLU A 173 -18.10 -24.67 -19.38
N ARG A 174 -19.19 -24.32 -18.70
CA ARG A 174 -20.42 -23.84 -19.36
C ARG A 174 -20.13 -22.64 -20.27
N TRP A 175 -19.35 -21.67 -19.80
CA TRP A 175 -18.96 -20.52 -20.62
C TRP A 175 -18.10 -20.93 -21.81
N ARG A 176 -17.16 -21.88 -21.63
CA ARG A 176 -16.29 -22.39 -22.70
C ARG A 176 -17.05 -23.19 -23.76
N GLN A 177 -18.10 -23.90 -23.37
CA GLN A 177 -18.93 -24.72 -24.27
C GLN A 177 -20.02 -23.90 -24.99
N MET A 178 -20.39 -22.73 -24.47
CA MET A 178 -21.38 -21.86 -25.10
C MET A 178 -20.92 -21.44 -26.51
N PRO A 179 -21.73 -21.62 -27.57
CA PRO A 179 -21.40 -21.20 -28.93
C PRO A 179 -21.00 -19.71 -29.02
N PRO A 180 -20.06 -19.32 -29.90
CA PRO A 180 -19.64 -17.93 -30.06
C PRO A 180 -20.81 -16.96 -30.31
N GLU A 181 -21.78 -17.37 -31.11
CA GLU A 181 -22.96 -16.59 -31.47
C GLU A 181 -23.87 -16.36 -30.26
N GLU A 182 -23.99 -17.37 -29.39
CA GLU A 182 -24.76 -17.25 -28.15
C GLU A 182 -24.07 -16.30 -27.16
N ARG A 183 -22.74 -16.37 -27.05
CA ARG A 183 -21.97 -15.41 -26.24
C ARG A 183 -22.13 -13.99 -26.75
N GLU A 184 -22.13 -13.79 -28.07
CA GLU A 184 -22.32 -12.49 -28.68
C GLU A 184 -23.72 -11.94 -28.42
N ARG A 185 -24.76 -12.76 -28.59
CA ARG A 185 -26.15 -12.40 -28.23
C ARG A 185 -26.27 -11.98 -26.78
N LEU A 186 -25.68 -12.72 -25.84
CA LEU A 186 -25.69 -12.33 -24.42
C LEU A 186 -24.97 -11.00 -24.18
N ARG A 187 -23.83 -10.75 -24.85
CA ARG A 187 -23.11 -9.46 -24.76
C ARG A 187 -23.95 -8.30 -25.32
N GLU A 188 -24.61 -8.49 -26.45
CA GLU A 188 -25.48 -7.48 -27.05
C GLU A 188 -26.70 -7.20 -26.19
N GLN A 189 -27.37 -8.25 -25.71
CA GLN A 189 -28.51 -8.15 -24.81
C GLN A 189 -28.11 -7.38 -23.55
N TRP A 190 -26.95 -7.69 -22.97
CA TRP A 190 -26.44 -6.97 -21.80
C TRP A 190 -26.13 -5.49 -22.10
N ARG A 191 -25.57 -5.19 -23.27
CA ARG A 191 -25.25 -3.82 -23.68
C ARG A 191 -26.54 -2.99 -23.78
N ARG A 192 -27.60 -3.56 -24.34
CA ARG A 192 -28.89 -2.88 -24.56
C ARG A 192 -29.80 -2.86 -23.32
N ALA A 193 -29.63 -3.80 -22.40
CA ALA A 193 -30.48 -3.94 -21.23
C ALA A 193 -30.34 -2.77 -20.24
N THR A 194 -31.48 -2.37 -19.66
CA THR A 194 -31.61 -1.46 -18.52
C THR A 194 -30.98 -2.05 -17.25
N PRO A 195 -30.72 -1.25 -16.19
CA PRO A 195 -30.20 -1.77 -14.92
C PRO A 195 -31.02 -2.94 -14.36
N GLU A 196 -32.36 -2.84 -14.42
CA GLU A 196 -33.33 -3.84 -13.94
C GLU A 196 -33.31 -5.10 -14.81
N GLU A 197 -33.31 -4.96 -16.13
CA GLU A 197 -33.21 -6.10 -17.05
C GLU A 197 -31.88 -6.84 -16.89
N ARG A 198 -30.78 -6.10 -16.71
CA ARG A 198 -29.47 -6.71 -16.42
C ARG A 198 -29.48 -7.50 -15.11
N GLU A 199 -30.26 -7.06 -14.12
CA GLU A 199 -30.40 -7.83 -12.87
C GLU A 199 -31.17 -9.13 -13.09
N ARG A 200 -32.24 -9.09 -13.89
CA ARG A 200 -32.98 -10.30 -14.28
C ARG A 200 -32.10 -11.27 -15.06
N LEU A 201 -31.34 -10.78 -16.04
CA LEU A 201 -30.38 -11.59 -16.79
C LEU A 201 -29.32 -12.22 -15.89
N ARG A 202 -28.87 -11.53 -14.83
CA ARG A 202 -27.96 -12.10 -13.81
C ARG A 202 -28.59 -13.22 -13.00
N GLN A 203 -29.86 -13.08 -12.64
CA GLN A 203 -30.59 -14.12 -11.91
C GLN A 203 -30.82 -15.35 -12.78
N GLN A 204 -31.13 -15.13 -14.07
CA GLN A 204 -31.35 -16.17 -15.07
C GLN A 204 -30.04 -16.91 -15.43
N HIS A 205 -28.95 -16.19 -15.68
CA HIS A 205 -27.65 -16.75 -16.05
C HIS A 205 -26.71 -16.90 -14.85
N ARG A 206 -27.27 -17.30 -13.70
CA ARG A 206 -26.53 -17.45 -12.43
C ARG A 206 -25.37 -18.44 -12.62
N GLY A 207 -24.14 -17.94 -12.58
CA GLY A 207 -22.93 -18.76 -12.73
C GLY A 207 -22.55 -19.11 -14.18
N ALA A 208 -23.09 -18.41 -15.18
CA ALA A 208 -22.63 -18.52 -16.57
C ALA A 208 -21.53 -17.51 -16.92
N HIS A 209 -21.46 -16.38 -16.22
CA HIS A 209 -20.46 -15.35 -16.48
C HIS A 209 -19.34 -15.37 -15.44
N PRO A 210 -18.09 -15.67 -15.82
CA PRO A 210 -16.96 -15.38 -14.94
C PRO A 210 -16.87 -13.86 -14.70
N PRO A 211 -16.42 -13.40 -13.52
CA PRO A 211 -16.23 -11.98 -13.27
C PRO A 211 -15.31 -11.40 -14.35
N GLN A 212 -15.75 -10.33 -15.04
CA GLN A 212 -15.11 -9.72 -16.21
C GLN A 212 -13.64 -9.24 -16.00
N GLY A 213 -13.04 -9.46 -14.83
CA GLY A 213 -11.61 -9.25 -14.58
C GLY A 213 -10.72 -10.49 -14.71
N GLN A 214 -11.27 -11.69 -14.97
CA GLN A 214 -10.52 -12.96 -14.95
C GLN A 214 -10.30 -13.63 -16.31
N GLU A 215 -10.44 -12.91 -17.42
CA GLU A 215 -9.80 -13.35 -18.65
C GLU A 215 -8.28 -13.31 -18.41
N ARG A 216 -7.71 -14.48 -18.11
CA ARG A 216 -6.26 -14.68 -18.15
C ARG A 216 -5.84 -14.39 -19.60
N PRO A 217 -4.83 -13.54 -19.83
CA PRO A 217 -4.15 -13.60 -21.11
C PRO A 217 -3.63 -15.02 -21.25
N ARG A 218 -3.94 -15.65 -22.39
CA ARG A 218 -3.23 -16.85 -22.82
C ARG A 218 -1.74 -16.53 -22.93
#